data_AF-A0A4V1U9U0-F1
#
_entry.id   AF-A0A4V1U9U0-F1
#
_cell.length_a   1.000
_cell.length_b   1.000
_cell.length_c   1.000
_cell.angle_alpha   90.00
_cell.angle_beta   90.00
_cell.angle_gamma   90.00
#
_symmetry.space_group_name_H-M   'P 1'
#
loop_
_entity.id
_entity.type
_entity.pdbx_description
1 polymer ?
#
loop_
_entity_poly.entity_id
_entity_poly.type
_entity_poly.pdbx_seq_one_letter_code
_entity_poly.pdbx_strand_id
1 'polypeptide(L)'
;MDSRFGLSVGSLFAVIGNKYIIDSSLPESTSFTLVDTLHGLTLFSIFIIITATAYSLLLVKRNELKKAKRFDMMAAQIVLVLYVTLNLYFIWQATT
;
A
#
# COMPACT_ATOMS: atom_id res chain seq x y z
N MET A 1 -18.50 -3.21 5.68
CA MET A 1 -17.32 -3.59 4.88
C MET A 1 -17.07 -2.61 3.76
N ASP A 2 -18.11 -1.92 3.32
CA ASP A 2 -18.10 -0.88 2.29
C ASP A 2 -17.14 0.26 2.64
N SER A 3 -17.04 0.64 3.92
CA SER A 3 -16.07 1.64 4.39
C SER A 3 -14.60 1.22 4.17
N ARG A 4 -14.23 -0.06 4.35
CA ARG A 4 -12.84 -0.53 4.15
C ARG A 4 -12.46 -0.56 2.67
N PHE A 5 -13.41 -0.94 1.83
CA PHE A 5 -13.22 -0.95 0.38
C PHE A 5 -13.12 0.48 -0.16
N GLY A 6 -14.05 1.36 0.23
CA GLY A 6 -14.03 2.78 -0.12
C GLY A 6 -12.77 3.50 0.36
N LEU A 7 -12.29 3.20 1.57
CA LEU A 7 -11.03 3.75 2.09
C LEU A 7 -9.82 3.32 1.24
N SER A 8 -9.77 2.05 0.84
CA SER A 8 -8.66 1.53 0.04
C SER A 8 -8.66 2.10 -1.38
N VAL A 9 -9.84 2.23 -1.99
CA VAL A 9 -10.00 2.85 -3.32
C VAL A 9 -9.66 4.35 -3.26
N GLY A 10 -10.13 5.08 -2.24
CA GLY A 10 -9.77 6.48 -2.04
C GLY A 10 -8.26 6.69 -1.87
N SER A 11 -7.59 5.78 -1.15
CA SER A 11 -6.13 5.79 -0.99
C SER A 11 -5.41 5.59 -2.33
N LEU A 12 -5.91 4.70 -3.20
CA LEU A 12 -5.36 4.48 -4.53
C LEU A 12 -5.41 5.77 -5.37
N PHE A 13 -6.56 6.46 -5.39
CA PHE A 13 -6.70 7.72 -6.12
C PHE A 13 -5.82 8.83 -5.54
N ALA A 14 -5.71 8.92 -4.21
CA ALA A 14 -4.85 9.91 -3.56
C ALA A 14 -3.37 9.74 -3.95
N VAL A 15 -2.86 8.50 -3.95
CA VAL A 15 -1.47 8.21 -4.33
C VAL A 15 -1.22 8.47 -5.81
N ILE A 16 -2.14 8.08 -6.69
CA ILE A 16 -2.01 8.35 -8.13
C ILE A 16 -2.04 9.86 -8.40
N GLY A 17 -2.95 10.61 -7.77
CA GLY A 17 -2.99 12.07 -7.89
C GLY A 17 -1.71 12.72 -7.39
N ASN A 18 -1.17 12.26 -6.26
CA ASN A 18 0.09 12.75 -5.71
C ASN A 18 1.28 12.45 -6.65
N LYS A 19 1.35 11.24 -7.20
CA LYS A 19 2.36 10.86 -8.18
C LYS A 19 2.37 11.81 -9.39
N TYR A 20 1.21 12.09 -10.00
CA TYR A 20 1.15 13.00 -11.15
C TYR A 20 1.65 14.41 -10.85
N ILE A 21 1.35 14.93 -9.66
CA ILE A 21 1.85 16.25 -9.23
C ILE A 21 3.38 16.23 -9.13
N ILE A 22 3.94 15.19 -8.49
CA ILE A 22 5.40 15.08 -8.31
C ILE A 22 6.12 14.82 -9.63
N ASP A 23 5.63 13.90 -10.46
CA ASP A 23 6.21 13.58 -11.76
C ASP A 23 6.29 14.83 -12.66
N SER A 24 5.26 15.69 -12.63
CA SER A 24 5.25 16.95 -13.39
C SER A 24 6.26 18.00 -12.89
N SER A 25 6.77 17.83 -11.67
CA SER A 25 7.74 18.75 -11.04
C SER A 25 9.19 18.28 -11.20
N LEU A 26 9.41 17.03 -11.64
CA LEU A 26 10.73 16.46 -11.84
C LEU A 26 11.15 16.54 -13.32
N PRO A 27 12.44 16.73 -13.63
CA PRO A 27 12.94 16.59 -15.00
C PRO A 27 12.72 15.16 -15.49
N GLU A 28 12.39 14.99 -16.78
CA GLU A 28 12.30 13.65 -17.36
C GLU A 28 13.62 12.91 -17.22
N SER A 29 13.56 11.69 -16.67
CA SER A 29 14.69 10.80 -16.46
C SER A 29 14.36 9.44 -17.04
N THR A 30 15.32 8.84 -17.74
CA THR A 30 15.24 7.45 -18.22
C THR A 30 15.62 6.44 -17.14
N SER A 31 16.16 6.92 -16.02
CA SER A 31 16.53 6.10 -14.86
C SER A 31 15.45 6.17 -13.78
N PHE A 32 15.22 5.05 -13.11
CA PHE A 32 14.27 4.92 -12.01
C PHE A 32 14.70 5.80 -10.83
N THR A 33 13.85 6.74 -10.42
CA THR A 33 14.17 7.64 -9.31
C THR A 33 13.75 7.05 -7.97
N LEU A 34 14.27 7.59 -6.85
CA LEU A 34 13.81 7.24 -5.51
C LEU A 34 12.29 7.44 -5.39
N VAL A 35 11.78 8.57 -5.91
CA VAL A 35 10.35 8.91 -5.88
C VAL A 35 9.52 7.85 -6.62
N ASP A 36 9.98 7.37 -7.78
CA ASP A 36 9.31 6.29 -8.51
C ASP A 36 9.22 5.01 -7.68
N THR A 37 10.30 4.66 -6.97
CA THR A 37 10.35 3.48 -6.08
C THR A 37 9.39 3.63 -4.92
N LEU A 38 9.34 4.79 -4.26
CA LEU A 38 8.46 5.03 -3.12
C LEU A 38 6.98 5.02 -3.54
N HIS A 39 6.64 5.64 -4.66
CA HIS A 39 5.27 5.57 -5.21
C HIS A 39 4.88 4.15 -5.61
N GLY A 40 5.77 3.42 -6.30
CA GLY A 40 5.54 2.02 -6.67
C GLY A 40 5.32 1.12 -5.45
N LEU A 41 6.15 1.26 -4.41
CA LEU A 41 6.03 0.55 -3.15
C LEU A 41 4.70 0.84 -2.44
N THR A 42 4.28 2.11 -2.45
CA THR A 42 3.02 2.54 -1.83
C THR A 42 1.82 1.95 -2.57
N LEU A 43 1.80 2.03 -3.90
CA LEU A 43 0.75 1.43 -4.72
C LEU A 43 0.66 -0.09 -4.52
N PHE A 44 1.81 -0.77 -4.47
CA PHE A 44 1.86 -2.21 -4.20
C PHE A 44 1.34 -2.56 -2.80
N SER A 45 1.66 -1.74 -1.79
CA SER A 45 1.15 -1.93 -0.42
C SER A 45 -0.37 -1.75 -0.35
N ILE A 46 -0.92 -0.76 -1.05
CA ILE A 46 -2.38 -0.58 -1.18
C ILE A 46 -3.02 -1.80 -1.85
N PHE A 47 -2.42 -2.31 -2.92
CA PHE A 47 -2.89 -3.52 -3.60
C PHE A 47 -2.95 -4.75 -2.67
N ILE A 48 -1.92 -4.94 -1.83
CA ILE A 48 -1.91 -6.02 -0.83
C ILE A 48 -3.06 -5.83 0.17
N ILE A 49 -3.29 -4.60 0.67
CA ILE A 49 -4.38 -4.31 1.62
C ILE A 49 -5.76 -4.57 1.00
N ILE A 50 -5.97 -4.20 -0.26
CA ILE A 50 -7.22 -4.48 -0.99
C ILE A 50 -7.44 -6.00 -1.08
N THR A 51 -6.42 -6.74 -1.52
CA THR A 51 -6.46 -8.20 -1.65
C THR A 51 -6.73 -8.88 -0.29
N ALA A 52 -6.04 -8.45 0.77
CA ALA A 52 -6.25 -8.94 2.13
C ALA A 52 -7.67 -8.65 2.63
N THR A 53 -8.20 -7.46 2.35
CA THR A 53 -9.59 -7.09 2.71
C THR A 53 -10.61 -7.96 1.95
N ALA A 54 -10.37 -8.26 0.67
CA ALA A 54 -11.21 -9.17 -0.11
C ALA A 54 -11.16 -10.62 0.42
N TYR A 55 -9.99 -11.09 0.87
CA TYR A 55 -9.87 -12.39 1.51
C TYR A 55 -10.58 -12.44 2.86
N SER A 56 -10.42 -11.40 3.69
CA SER A 56 -11.15 -11.28 4.98
C SER A 56 -12.67 -11.30 4.76
N LEU A 57 -13.18 -10.66 3.69
CA LEU A 57 -14.59 -10.74 3.29
C LEU A 57 -15.04 -12.17 3.01
N LEU A 58 -14.22 -12.98 2.35
CA LEU A 58 -14.53 -14.38 2.10
C LEU A 58 -14.68 -15.18 3.40
N LEU A 59 -13.81 -14.94 4.38
CA LEU A 59 -13.89 -15.59 5.70
C LEU A 59 -15.14 -15.14 6.48
N VAL A 60 -15.48 -13.86 6.42
CA VAL A 60 -16.70 -13.32 7.02
C VAL A 60 -17.94 -13.98 6.39
N LYS A 61 -17.98 -14.11 5.05
CA LYS A 61 -19.08 -14.79 4.34
C LYS A 61 -19.19 -16.29 4.71
N ARG A 62 -18.09 -16.92 5.14
CA ARG A 62 -18.06 -18.29 5.67
C ARG A 62 -18.38 -18.39 7.16
N ASN A 63 -18.82 -17.29 7.79
CA ASN A 63 -19.11 -17.20 9.21
C ASN A 63 -17.88 -17.40 10.14
N GLU A 64 -16.66 -17.25 9.60
CA GLU A 64 -15.39 -17.46 10.33
C GLU A 64 -14.83 -16.15 10.93
N LEU A 65 -15.65 -15.38 11.65
CA LEU A 65 -15.32 -14.02 12.12
C LEU A 65 -14.02 -13.93 12.93
N LYS A 66 -13.73 -14.92 13.79
CA LYS A 66 -12.51 -14.95 14.60
C LYS A 66 -11.26 -15.07 13.73
N LYS A 67 -11.30 -15.90 12.68
CA LYS A 67 -10.19 -16.08 11.74
C LYS A 67 -10.02 -14.83 10.87
N ALA A 68 -11.11 -14.23 10.39
CA ALA A 68 -11.07 -12.97 9.65
C ALA A 68 -10.39 -11.85 10.45
N LYS A 69 -10.76 -11.66 11.72
CA LYS A 69 -10.14 -10.64 12.59
C LYS A 69 -8.66 -10.90 12.84
N ARG A 70 -8.27 -12.14 13.10
CA ARG A 70 -6.85 -12.51 13.29
C ARG A 70 -6.04 -12.26 12.02
N PHE A 71 -6.58 -12.65 10.87
CA PHE A 71 -5.98 -12.40 9.57
C PHE A 71 -5.80 -10.90 9.31
N ASP A 72 -6.83 -10.10 9.54
CA ASP A 72 -6.77 -8.65 9.35
C ASP A 72 -5.68 -7.99 10.21
N MET A 73 -5.58 -8.36 11.49
CA MET A 73 -4.55 -7.83 12.38
C MET A 73 -3.14 -8.23 11.95
N MET A 74 -2.96 -9.49 11.57
CA MET A 74 -1.68 -10.01 11.12
C MET A 74 -1.25 -9.36 9.80
N ALA A 75 -2.16 -9.25 8.83
CA ALA A 75 -1.91 -8.59 7.55
C ALA A 75 -1.54 -7.12 7.75
N ALA A 76 -2.27 -6.39 8.61
CA ALA A 76 -1.98 -5.01 8.92
C ALA A 76 -0.58 -4.82 9.53
N GLN A 77 -0.20 -5.67 10.50
CA GLN A 77 1.11 -5.61 11.14
C GLN A 77 2.25 -5.93 10.15
N ILE A 78 2.10 -6.99 9.35
CA ILE A 78 3.12 -7.39 8.36
C ILE A 78 3.32 -6.28 7.32
N VAL A 79 2.23 -5.77 6.75
CA VAL A 79 2.30 -4.71 5.73
C VAL A 79 2.89 -3.44 6.30
N LEU A 80 2.51 -3.05 7.53
CA LEU A 80 3.05 -1.86 8.18
C LEU A 80 4.57 -1.97 8.40
N VAL A 81 5.03 -3.07 8.99
CA VAL A 81 6.46 -3.28 9.26
C VAL A 81 7.25 -3.32 7.97
N LEU A 82 6.76 -4.05 6.96
CA LEU A 82 7.41 -4.15 5.66
C LEU A 82 7.49 -2.78 4.97
N TYR A 83 6.37 -2.05 4.95
CA TYR A 83 6.30 -0.73 4.33
C TYR A 83 7.28 0.24 4.97
N VAL A 84 7.28 0.36 6.30
CA VAL A 84 8.17 1.27 7.03
C VAL A 84 9.63 0.88 6.80
N THR A 85 9.96 -0.41 6.92
CA THR A 85 11.35 -0.88 6.77
C THR A 85 11.87 -0.65 5.35
N LEU A 86 11.07 -0.94 4.32
CA LEU A 86 11.46 -0.72 2.93
C LEU A 86 11.61 0.77 2.61
N ASN A 87 10.71 1.63 3.10
CA ASN A 87 10.84 3.08 2.92
C ASN A 87 12.14 3.59 3.55
N LEU A 88 12.43 3.21 4.80
CA LEU A 88 13.67 3.58 5.48
C LEU A 88 14.91 3.10 4.72
N TYR A 89 14.87 1.85 4.26
CA TYR A 89 15.96 1.25 3.48
C TYR A 89 16.23 2.02 2.17
N PHE A 90 15.20 2.30 1.37
CA PHE A 90 15.37 3.00 0.09
C PHE A 90 15.83 4.45 0.29
N ILE A 91 15.33 5.15 1.31
CA ILE A 91 15.78 6.51 1.63
C ILE A 91 17.25 6.49 2.08
N TRP A 92 17.63 5.55 2.94
CA TRP A 92 19.01 5.43 3.41
C TRP A 92 19.98 5.11 2.28
N GLN A 93 19.60 4.18 1.39
CA GLN A 93 20.37 3.82 0.20
C GLN A 93 20.55 5.00 -0.76
N ALA A 94 19.55 5.88 -0.90
CA ALA A 94 19.66 7.05 -1.77
C ALA A 94 20.45 8.21 -1.15
N THR A 95 20.62 8.20 0.17
CA THR A 95 21.37 9.26 0.90
C THR A 95 22.86 8.92 1.05
N THR A 96 23.24 7.65 0.94
CA THR A 96 24.61 7.15 1.09
C THR A 96 25.26 6.94 -0.27
#